data_AF-A0A0F9GD97-F1
#
_entry.id   AF-A0A0F9GD97-F1
#
_cell.length_a   1.000
_cell.length_b   1.000
_cell.length_c   1.000
_cell.angle_alpha   90.00
_cell.angle_beta   90.00
_cell.angle_gamma   90.00
#
_symmetry.space_group_name_H-M   'P 1'
#
loop_
_entity.id
_entity.type
_entity.pdbx_description
1 polymer ?
#
loop_
_entity_poly.entity_id
_entity_poly.type
_entity_poly.pdbx_seq_one_letter_code
_entity_poly.pdbx_strand_id
1 'polypeptide(L)'
;MAHRRLLFCTGEGIGNVIQTIPVIRTLKEVLGYEVDFWHAFGFYTLPTLIPYVDNWFTAGAIRDINPNDYVGKVSTFWTRQHINMYPVKSIKLLNEIKPLTMDRSEVDTYMDIVKDAGEGILWNGECNSLESKNNYDVVIHNGYKKQDASWKIKEYPHYEAVAKMLVDKGLNVCSVGSKEEYVEGTVNKTGLTLLSSLGVIKSCKVFLSNDSGLYHCANALEVPNVVIFTATSIKKNYDKRFHRYTTIIGRDDLECRPCQKGRRWLKDCKTWDCQQVDPQVVYEAVMEKKLKEEKKVKEKKNPMKQLGLYTAKSGRMYDLIYWEDIGLVEAIGPLPEPGYGGARGTAFSVKANSIEEAQNSIILKINRRDGKR
;
A
#
# COMPACT_ATOMS: atom_id res chain seq x y z
N MET A 1 -36.39 3.25 2.12
CA MET A 1 -35.67 1.96 2.27
C MET A 1 -35.30 1.83 3.73
N ALA A 2 -35.53 0.70 4.40
CA ALA A 2 -35.12 0.57 5.80
C ALA A 2 -33.59 0.75 5.88
N HIS A 3 -33.13 1.74 6.65
CA HIS A 3 -31.70 2.01 6.85
C HIS A 3 -31.04 0.74 7.40
N ARG A 4 -30.21 0.08 6.59
CA ARG A 4 -29.46 -1.10 7.01
C ARG A 4 -28.18 -0.62 7.70
N ARG A 5 -28.26 -0.30 8.99
CA ARG A 5 -27.11 0.12 9.80
C ARG A 5 -26.47 -1.07 10.51
N LEU A 6 -25.15 -1.18 10.43
CA LEU A 6 -24.34 -2.20 11.10
C LEU A 6 -23.38 -1.58 12.10
N LEU A 7 -23.15 -2.29 13.19
CA LEU A 7 -22.09 -1.96 14.14
C LEU A 7 -20.87 -2.85 13.90
N PHE A 8 -19.74 -2.26 13.52
CA PHE A 8 -18.45 -2.94 13.37
C PHE A 8 -17.64 -2.84 14.67
N CYS A 9 -17.36 -3.96 15.33
CA CYS A 9 -16.70 -4.00 16.64
C CYS A 9 -15.27 -4.52 16.56
N THR A 10 -14.31 -3.70 17.00
CA THR A 10 -12.88 -4.04 17.14
C THR A 10 -12.31 -3.51 18.45
N GLY A 11 -11.11 -3.93 18.83
CA GLY A 11 -10.38 -3.51 20.02
C GLY A 11 -8.88 -3.79 19.87
N GLU A 12 -8.42 -3.97 18.64
CA GLU A 12 -7.04 -4.32 18.36
C GLU A 12 -6.16 -3.08 18.10
N GLY A 13 -4.85 -3.28 18.02
CA GLY A 13 -3.94 -2.20 17.66
C GLY A 13 -4.21 -1.66 16.24
N ILE A 14 -3.64 -0.48 15.96
CA ILE A 14 -3.85 0.25 14.71
C ILE A 14 -3.65 -0.59 13.44
N GLY A 15 -2.66 -1.49 13.42
CA GLY A 15 -2.41 -2.37 12.28
C GLY A 15 -3.57 -3.32 11.98
N ASN A 16 -4.22 -3.87 13.01
CA ASN A 16 -5.40 -4.71 12.84
C ASN A 16 -6.59 -3.87 12.39
N VAL A 17 -6.77 -2.67 12.94
CA VAL A 17 -7.83 -1.73 12.53
C VAL A 17 -7.72 -1.43 11.02
N ILE A 18 -6.52 -1.08 10.53
CA ILE A 18 -6.29 -0.79 9.11
C ILE A 18 -6.55 -2.01 8.22
N GLN A 19 -6.19 -3.21 8.68
CA GLN A 19 -6.45 -4.44 7.94
C GLN A 19 -7.95 -4.77 7.79
N THR A 20 -8.84 -4.09 8.52
CA THR A 20 -10.31 -4.24 8.34
C THR A 20 -10.88 -3.35 7.24
N ILE A 21 -10.11 -2.39 6.69
CA ILE A 21 -10.55 -1.46 5.64
C ILE A 21 -11.25 -2.18 4.47
N PRO A 22 -10.69 -3.26 3.88
CA PRO A 22 -11.34 -3.96 2.77
C PRO A 22 -12.76 -4.46 3.10
N VAL A 23 -12.96 -4.98 4.33
CA VAL A 23 -14.26 -5.45 4.81
C VAL A 23 -15.24 -4.28 4.97
N ILE A 24 -14.81 -3.22 5.66
CA ILE A 24 -15.65 -2.06 5.94
C ILE A 24 -16.07 -1.38 4.64
N ARG A 25 -15.13 -1.23 3.71
CA ARG A 25 -15.40 -0.69 2.37
C ARG A 25 -16.40 -1.55 1.61
N THR A 26 -16.23 -2.88 1.63
CA THR A 26 -17.19 -3.80 0.97
C THR A 26 -18.59 -3.68 1.60
N LEU A 27 -18.70 -3.61 2.93
CA LEU A 27 -19.98 -3.41 3.62
C LEU A 27 -20.66 -2.11 3.18
N LYS A 28 -19.89 -1.02 3.08
CA LYS A 28 -20.39 0.31 2.74
C LYS A 28 -20.74 0.46 1.26
N GLU A 29 -19.78 0.20 0.38
CA GLU A 29 -19.88 0.54 -1.06
C GLU A 29 -20.57 -0.55 -1.89
N VAL A 30 -20.47 -1.82 -1.49
CA VAL A 30 -20.98 -2.95 -2.28
C VAL A 30 -22.30 -3.45 -1.70
N LEU A 31 -22.36 -3.62 -0.38
CA LEU A 31 -23.54 -4.14 0.30
C LEU A 31 -24.50 -3.04 0.77
N GLY A 32 -24.11 -1.77 0.68
CA GLY A 32 -24.96 -0.61 0.93
C GLY A 32 -25.35 -0.41 2.40
N TYR A 33 -24.54 -0.89 3.35
CA TYR A 33 -24.77 -0.66 4.77
C TYR A 33 -24.31 0.73 5.19
N GLU A 34 -25.05 1.35 6.12
CA GLU A 34 -24.45 2.35 7.01
C GLU A 34 -23.58 1.60 8.03
N VAL A 35 -22.34 2.02 8.22
CA VAL A 35 -21.38 1.33 9.07
C VAL A 35 -20.93 2.26 10.18
N ASP A 36 -21.42 1.98 11.38
CA ASP A 36 -20.89 2.56 12.60
C ASP A 36 -19.75 1.68 13.11
N PHE A 37 -18.73 2.31 13.70
CA PHE A 37 -17.54 1.64 14.15
C PHE A 37 -17.35 1.84 15.66
N TRP A 38 -17.11 0.75 16.37
CA TRP A 38 -16.78 0.79 17.79
C TRP A 38 -15.41 0.18 18.07
N HIS A 39 -14.57 0.96 18.75
CA HIS A 39 -13.29 0.51 19.29
C HIS A 39 -13.36 0.31 20.82
N ALA A 40 -13.27 -0.93 21.30
CA ALA A 40 -13.61 -1.31 22.67
C ALA A 40 -12.74 -0.69 23.77
N PHE A 41 -11.46 -0.40 23.51
CA PHE A 41 -10.51 -0.01 24.57
C PHE A 41 -10.13 1.47 24.60
N GLY A 42 -10.69 2.32 23.74
CA GLY A 42 -10.52 3.78 23.86
C GLY A 42 -9.10 4.32 23.65
N PHE A 43 -8.26 3.62 22.89
CA PHE A 43 -6.92 4.09 22.56
C PHE A 43 -6.86 4.63 21.12
N TYR A 44 -5.99 5.62 20.94
CA TYR A 44 -5.71 6.40 19.72
C TYR A 44 -6.77 7.43 19.33
N THR A 45 -6.29 8.52 18.71
CA THR A 45 -7.07 9.47 17.91
C THR A 45 -7.54 8.78 16.62
N LEU A 46 -8.28 7.68 16.76
CA LEU A 46 -8.89 6.90 15.67
C LEU A 46 -10.05 7.58 14.96
N PRO A 47 -10.84 8.50 15.56
CA PRO A 47 -12.00 9.05 14.87
C PRO A 47 -11.56 9.59 13.52
N THR A 48 -12.22 9.16 12.45
CA THR A 48 -11.93 9.49 11.05
C THR A 48 -10.78 8.76 10.36
N LEU A 49 -10.11 7.76 10.94
CA LEU A 49 -9.04 7.07 10.22
C LEU A 49 -9.52 6.32 8.97
N ILE A 50 -10.70 5.69 9.05
CA ILE A 50 -11.28 4.91 7.95
C ILE A 50 -12.42 5.75 7.36
N PRO A 51 -12.34 6.19 6.08
CA PRO A 51 -13.32 7.08 5.46
C PRO A 51 -14.66 6.40 5.17
N TYR A 52 -14.73 5.07 5.29
CA TYR A 52 -15.91 4.25 5.01
C TYR A 52 -16.83 4.03 6.22
N VAL A 53 -16.59 4.79 7.31
CA VAL A 53 -17.34 4.70 8.57
C VAL A 53 -18.19 5.94 8.75
N ASP A 54 -19.46 5.76 9.09
CA ASP A 54 -20.43 6.83 9.30
C ASP A 54 -20.30 7.46 10.69
N ASN A 55 -20.27 6.66 11.75
CA ASN A 55 -20.10 7.13 13.13
C ASN A 55 -19.03 6.35 13.87
N TRP A 56 -18.29 7.04 14.75
CA TRP A 56 -17.21 6.48 15.55
C TRP A 56 -17.55 6.48 17.03
N PHE A 57 -17.40 5.32 17.66
CA PHE A 57 -17.54 5.13 19.10
C PHE A 57 -16.26 4.56 19.68
N THR A 58 -15.84 5.07 20.84
CA THR A 58 -14.65 4.58 21.55
C THR A 58 -14.99 4.26 22.99
N ALA A 59 -14.46 3.13 23.48
CA ALA A 59 -14.65 2.66 24.85
C ALA A 59 -16.12 2.77 25.30
N GLY A 60 -16.39 3.56 26.35
CA GLY A 60 -17.69 3.72 26.96
C GLY A 60 -18.71 4.51 26.14
N ALA A 61 -18.30 5.25 25.11
CA ALA A 61 -19.22 6.06 24.27
C ALA A 61 -20.28 5.19 23.56
N ILE A 62 -20.01 3.89 23.43
CA ILE A 62 -20.98 2.92 22.89
C ILE A 62 -22.21 2.72 23.76
N ARG A 63 -22.21 3.21 25.02
CA ARG A 63 -23.33 3.04 25.94
C ARG A 63 -24.57 3.85 25.55
N ASP A 64 -24.38 4.87 24.74
CA ASP A 64 -25.42 5.84 24.39
C ASP A 64 -26.17 5.48 23.09
N ILE A 65 -25.80 4.39 22.42
CA ILE A 65 -26.49 3.93 21.21
C ILE A 65 -27.82 3.25 21.54
N ASN A 66 -28.77 3.28 20.61
CA ASN A 66 -29.97 2.46 20.64
C ASN A 66 -29.75 1.16 19.84
N PRO A 67 -29.77 -0.04 20.46
CA PRO A 67 -29.62 -1.31 19.76
C PRO A 67 -30.56 -1.53 18.58
N ASN A 68 -31.77 -0.97 18.65
CA ASN A 68 -32.80 -1.16 17.63
C ASN A 68 -32.50 -0.41 16.33
N ASP A 69 -31.52 0.50 16.34
CA ASP A 69 -31.06 1.20 15.13
C ASP A 69 -30.23 0.28 14.23
N TYR A 70 -29.76 -0.87 14.74
CA TYR A 70 -28.85 -1.77 14.03
C TYR A 70 -29.54 -3.06 13.58
N VAL A 71 -29.35 -3.42 12.30
CA VAL A 71 -29.78 -4.74 11.79
C VAL A 71 -28.89 -5.87 12.30
N GLY A 72 -27.69 -5.52 12.80
CA GLY A 72 -26.79 -6.42 13.47
C GLY A 72 -25.42 -5.80 13.71
N LYS A 73 -24.53 -6.60 14.31
CA LYS A 73 -23.13 -6.26 14.55
C LYS A 73 -22.24 -7.30 13.90
N VAL A 74 -21.05 -6.88 13.52
CA VAL A 74 -19.95 -7.75 13.12
C VAL A 74 -18.76 -7.46 14.02
N SER A 75 -17.94 -8.47 14.30
CA SER A 75 -16.77 -8.27 15.15
C SER A 75 -15.60 -9.07 14.65
N THR A 76 -14.40 -8.52 14.80
CA THR A 76 -13.14 -9.23 14.60
C THR A 76 -12.98 -10.38 15.60
N PHE A 77 -12.11 -11.35 15.27
CA PHE A 77 -11.87 -12.51 16.14
C PHE A 77 -11.45 -12.09 17.56
N TRP A 78 -10.50 -11.15 17.67
CA TRP A 78 -9.94 -10.73 18.95
C TRP A 78 -10.93 -9.96 19.82
N THR A 79 -11.91 -9.29 19.20
CA THR A 79 -12.89 -8.46 19.92
C THR A 79 -14.13 -9.23 20.35
N ARG A 80 -14.28 -10.48 19.87
CA ARG A 80 -15.46 -11.32 20.10
C ARG A 80 -15.85 -11.47 21.58
N GLN A 81 -14.88 -11.48 22.49
CA GLN A 81 -15.13 -11.62 23.93
C GLN A 81 -15.62 -10.31 24.60
N HIS A 82 -15.41 -9.15 23.95
CA HIS A 82 -15.70 -7.82 24.49
C HIS A 82 -17.08 -7.28 24.09
N ILE A 83 -17.77 -7.91 23.14
CA ILE A 83 -19.09 -7.47 22.63
C ILE A 83 -20.28 -7.96 23.48
N ASN A 84 -20.02 -8.54 24.65
CA ASN A 84 -21.00 -9.12 25.57
C ASN A 84 -21.55 -8.13 26.62
N MET A 85 -21.26 -6.83 26.46
CA MET A 85 -21.76 -5.75 27.34
C MET A 85 -23.03 -5.08 26.79
N TYR A 86 -23.91 -4.58 27.65
CA TYR A 86 -25.02 -3.72 27.22
C TYR A 86 -24.50 -2.34 26.77
N PRO A 87 -25.03 -1.72 25.71
CA PRO A 87 -26.15 -2.17 24.85
C PRO A 87 -25.75 -3.13 23.72
N VAL A 88 -24.45 -3.25 23.42
CA VAL A 88 -23.91 -4.05 22.29
C VAL A 88 -24.38 -5.51 22.29
N LYS A 89 -24.50 -6.15 23.45
CA LYS A 89 -24.94 -7.55 23.61
C LYS A 89 -26.34 -7.81 23.03
N SER A 90 -27.19 -6.79 23.01
CA SER A 90 -28.57 -6.87 22.50
C SER A 90 -28.64 -6.83 20.96
N ILE A 91 -27.56 -6.43 20.29
CA ILE A 91 -27.48 -6.39 18.82
C ILE A 91 -27.08 -7.78 18.31
N LYS A 92 -27.83 -8.31 17.34
CA LYS A 92 -27.59 -9.63 16.72
C LYS A 92 -26.21 -9.68 16.06
N LEU A 93 -25.43 -10.70 16.36
CA LEU A 93 -24.12 -10.94 15.75
C LEU A 93 -24.28 -11.67 14.42
N LEU A 94 -23.77 -11.09 13.33
CA LEU A 94 -24.04 -11.58 11.97
C LEU A 94 -22.93 -12.43 11.37
N ASN A 95 -21.71 -12.31 11.87
CA ASN A 95 -20.56 -13.04 11.34
C ASN A 95 -20.12 -14.15 12.29
N GLU A 96 -19.69 -15.27 11.72
CA GLU A 96 -18.82 -16.24 12.37
C GLU A 96 -17.40 -16.03 11.86
N ILE A 97 -16.41 -16.09 12.75
CA ILE A 97 -15.00 -16.02 12.36
C ILE A 97 -14.31 -17.26 12.89
N LYS A 98 -13.68 -18.01 11.98
CA LYS A 98 -12.82 -19.13 12.35
C LYS A 98 -11.64 -18.63 13.19
N PRO A 99 -11.10 -19.44 14.12
CA PRO A 99 -9.91 -19.07 14.86
C PRO A 99 -8.78 -18.62 13.94
N LEU A 100 -8.10 -17.53 14.30
CA LEU A 100 -6.94 -17.05 13.57
C LEU A 100 -5.82 -18.10 13.62
N THR A 101 -5.55 -18.74 12.48
CA THR A 101 -4.44 -19.67 12.28
C THR A 101 -3.21 -18.93 11.79
N MET A 102 -2.04 -19.59 11.80
CA MET A 102 -0.84 -19.07 11.13
C MET A 102 -0.83 -19.40 9.62
N ASP A 103 -1.91 -19.99 9.11
CA ASP A 103 -2.02 -20.49 7.75
C ASP A 103 -2.75 -19.57 6.78
N ARG A 104 -3.19 -18.41 7.26
CA ARG A 104 -3.96 -17.45 6.50
C ARG A 104 -3.62 -16.05 6.98
N SER A 105 -3.73 -15.06 6.09
CA SER A 105 -3.55 -13.67 6.48
C SER A 105 -4.71 -13.20 7.38
N GLU A 106 -4.45 -12.21 8.25
CA GLU A 106 -5.50 -11.58 9.05
C GLU A 106 -6.52 -10.85 8.17
N VAL A 107 -6.06 -10.13 7.13
CA VAL A 107 -6.94 -9.50 6.14
C VAL A 107 -7.92 -10.51 5.55
N ASP A 108 -7.40 -11.63 5.04
CA ASP A 108 -8.23 -12.67 4.43
C ASP A 108 -9.22 -13.26 5.44
N THR A 109 -8.80 -13.47 6.70
CA THR A 109 -9.70 -13.91 7.75
C THR A 109 -10.84 -12.92 8.02
N TYR A 110 -10.55 -11.62 8.02
CA TYR A 110 -11.60 -10.60 8.18
C TYR A 110 -12.57 -10.59 6.99
N MET A 111 -12.11 -10.93 5.78
CA MET A 111 -12.99 -11.02 4.61
C MET A 111 -14.07 -12.10 4.73
N ASP A 112 -13.96 -13.05 5.67
CA ASP A 112 -15.05 -13.99 5.97
C ASP A 112 -16.33 -13.28 6.42
N ILE A 113 -16.24 -12.04 6.92
CA ILE A 113 -17.40 -11.19 7.29
C ILE A 113 -18.26 -10.87 6.07
N VAL A 114 -17.65 -10.73 4.89
CA VAL A 114 -18.30 -10.31 3.64
C VAL A 114 -18.22 -11.36 2.54
N LYS A 115 -17.88 -12.61 2.89
CA LYS A 115 -17.69 -13.70 1.90
C LYS A 115 -18.92 -13.93 1.01
N ASP A 116 -20.12 -13.72 1.54
CA ASP A 116 -21.38 -13.94 0.82
C ASP A 116 -21.65 -12.83 -0.23
N ALA A 117 -20.83 -11.75 -0.26
CA ALA A 117 -20.87 -10.73 -1.31
C ALA A 117 -20.34 -11.22 -2.67
N GLY A 118 -19.73 -12.42 -2.73
CA GLY A 118 -19.26 -13.04 -3.96
C GLY A 118 -18.20 -12.21 -4.68
N GLU A 119 -18.36 -12.02 -5.99
CA GLU A 119 -17.39 -11.32 -6.85
C GLU A 119 -17.29 -9.81 -6.57
N GLY A 120 -18.22 -9.24 -5.79
CA GLY A 120 -18.21 -7.81 -5.46
C GLY A 120 -17.19 -7.39 -4.38
N ILE A 121 -16.41 -8.32 -3.83
CA ILE A 121 -15.52 -8.05 -2.70
C ILE A 121 -14.36 -7.10 -3.09
N LEU A 122 -14.18 -6.05 -2.29
CA LEU A 122 -13.08 -5.09 -2.45
C LEU A 122 -11.91 -5.47 -1.53
N TRP A 123 -10.73 -5.66 -2.11
CA TRP A 123 -9.49 -5.99 -1.37
C TRP A 123 -8.60 -4.77 -1.07
N ASN A 124 -9.05 -3.60 -1.49
CA ASN A 124 -8.37 -2.32 -1.33
C ASN A 124 -9.24 -1.35 -0.53
N GLY A 125 -8.63 -0.24 -0.16
CA GLY A 125 -9.29 0.93 0.39
C GLY A 125 -8.25 1.88 0.94
N GLU A 126 -8.71 3.07 1.28
CA GLU A 126 -7.86 4.15 1.75
C GLU A 126 -8.04 4.36 3.25
N CYS A 127 -6.98 4.84 3.91
CA CYS A 127 -7.08 5.46 5.21
C CYS A 127 -6.82 6.96 5.10
N ASN A 128 -7.42 7.74 5.99
CA ASN A 128 -7.23 9.18 6.02
C ASN A 128 -5.84 9.57 6.53
N SER A 129 -5.38 10.72 6.06
CA SER A 129 -4.10 11.34 6.41
C SER A 129 -4.25 12.85 6.38
N LEU A 130 -3.47 13.57 7.17
CA LEU A 130 -3.35 15.02 7.00
C LEU A 130 -2.37 15.35 5.87
N GLU A 131 -2.52 16.51 5.24
CA GLU A 131 -1.58 16.94 4.21
C GLU A 131 -0.20 17.23 4.81
N SER A 132 0.86 16.79 4.13
CA SER A 132 2.25 17.12 4.48
C SER A 132 2.81 18.14 3.50
N LYS A 133 3.44 19.19 4.03
CA LYS A 133 4.17 20.20 3.23
C LYS A 133 5.57 19.73 2.81
N ASN A 134 6.04 18.61 3.34
CA ASN A 134 7.38 18.08 3.08
C ASN A 134 7.28 16.81 2.23
N ASN A 135 8.16 16.70 1.24
CA ASN A 135 8.32 15.50 0.43
C ASN A 135 9.68 14.87 0.73
N TYR A 136 9.68 13.54 0.87
CA TYR A 136 10.88 12.76 1.20
C TYR A 136 11.08 11.67 0.15
N ASP A 137 12.34 11.38 -0.18
CA ASP A 137 12.65 10.23 -1.02
C ASP A 137 12.36 8.94 -0.28
N VAL A 138 12.73 8.89 1.01
CA VAL A 138 12.48 7.73 1.87
C VAL A 138 11.97 8.18 3.24
N VAL A 139 10.92 7.51 3.71
CA VAL A 139 10.43 7.66 5.08
C VAL A 139 10.68 6.35 5.82
N ILE A 140 11.36 6.41 6.95
CA ILE A 140 11.70 5.27 7.80
C ILE A 140 10.80 5.25 9.04
N HIS A 141 10.34 4.07 9.41
CA HIS A 141 9.67 3.81 10.69
C HIS A 141 10.30 2.58 11.36
N ASN A 142 11.02 2.82 12.45
CA ASN A 142 11.76 1.77 13.17
C ASN A 142 10.83 0.64 13.69
N GLY A 143 9.52 0.91 13.89
CA GLY A 143 8.50 -0.11 14.17
C GLY A 143 8.70 -0.86 15.48
N TYR A 144 9.68 -0.46 16.29
CA TYR A 144 10.00 -1.00 17.59
C TYR A 144 9.62 0.00 18.67
N LYS A 145 8.51 -0.29 19.36
CA LYS A 145 8.10 0.45 20.55
C LYS A 145 9.01 0.09 21.73
N LYS A 146 10.14 0.79 21.89
CA LYS A 146 11.17 0.53 22.92
C LYS A 146 10.65 0.48 24.36
N GLN A 147 9.54 1.16 24.65
CA GLN A 147 8.88 1.16 25.96
C GLN A 147 8.15 -0.16 26.28
N ASP A 148 7.97 -1.04 25.29
CA ASP A 148 7.32 -2.34 25.43
C ASP A 148 8.32 -3.44 25.04
N ALA A 149 8.88 -4.11 26.05
CA ALA A 149 9.85 -5.19 25.86
C ALA A 149 9.32 -6.33 24.97
N SER A 150 8.00 -6.48 24.85
CA SER A 150 7.39 -7.46 23.95
C SER A 150 7.61 -7.14 22.45
N TRP A 151 8.01 -5.92 22.12
CA TRP A 151 8.33 -5.51 20.74
C TRP A 151 9.80 -5.66 20.39
N LYS A 152 10.69 -5.94 21.35
CA LYS A 152 12.13 -6.14 21.09
C LYS A 152 12.36 -7.23 20.06
N ILE A 153 11.54 -8.27 20.07
CA ILE A 153 11.59 -9.36 19.10
C ILE A 153 11.34 -8.92 17.66
N LYS A 154 10.65 -7.79 17.47
CA LYS A 154 10.37 -7.21 16.17
C LYS A 154 11.44 -6.23 15.68
N GLU A 155 12.43 -5.90 16.51
CA GLU A 155 13.47 -4.91 16.21
C GLU A 155 14.30 -5.28 14.97
N TYR A 156 14.70 -4.26 14.21
CA TYR A 156 15.75 -4.37 13.21
C TYR A 156 16.88 -3.40 13.63
N PRO A 157 18.00 -3.89 14.15
CA PRO A 157 19.00 -3.03 14.81
C PRO A 157 19.81 -2.18 13.84
N HIS A 158 19.76 -2.46 12.54
CA HIS A 158 20.68 -1.87 11.57
C HIS A 158 20.08 -0.72 10.75
N TYR A 159 19.02 -0.09 11.26
CA TYR A 159 18.39 1.06 10.59
C TYR A 159 19.36 2.22 10.31
N GLU A 160 20.27 2.52 11.24
CA GLU A 160 21.25 3.61 11.07
C GLU A 160 22.20 3.37 9.90
N ALA A 161 22.63 2.12 9.71
CA ALA A 161 23.47 1.75 8.56
C ALA A 161 22.74 1.96 7.23
N VAL A 162 21.46 1.55 7.16
CA VAL A 162 20.62 1.77 5.98
C VAL A 162 20.40 3.27 5.73
N ALA A 163 20.04 4.02 6.78
CA ALA A 163 19.83 5.46 6.69
C ALA A 163 21.09 6.18 6.19
N LYS A 164 22.27 5.82 6.72
CA LYS A 164 23.55 6.36 6.28
C LYS A 164 23.78 6.12 4.78
N MET A 165 23.59 4.90 4.28
CA MET A 165 23.77 4.61 2.85
C MET A 165 22.82 5.41 1.96
N LEU A 166 21.56 5.60 2.40
CA LEU A 166 20.58 6.40 1.66
C LEU A 166 20.95 7.90 1.65
N VAL A 167 21.38 8.44 2.79
CA VAL A 167 21.78 9.84 2.93
C VAL A 167 23.08 10.14 2.18
N ASP A 168 24.08 9.25 2.25
CA ASP A 168 25.33 9.35 1.49
C ASP A 168 25.08 9.32 -0.03
N LYS A 169 23.98 8.69 -0.46
CA LYS A 169 23.51 8.71 -1.86
C LYS A 169 22.80 10.03 -2.25
N GLY A 170 22.66 10.97 -1.31
CA GLY A 170 22.02 12.27 -1.51
C GLY A 170 20.50 12.25 -1.42
N LEU A 171 19.91 11.21 -0.82
CA LEU A 171 18.44 11.13 -0.67
C LEU A 171 17.96 11.93 0.55
N ASN A 172 16.78 12.55 0.42
CA ASN A 172 16.11 13.17 1.55
C ASN A 172 15.35 12.10 2.36
N VAL A 173 15.90 11.73 3.53
CA VAL A 173 15.39 10.66 4.38
C VAL A 173 14.83 11.23 5.69
N CYS A 174 13.65 10.78 6.12
CA CYS A 174 13.10 11.16 7.43
C CYS A 174 12.62 9.97 8.26
N SER A 175 12.55 10.13 9.58
CA SER A 175 11.96 9.14 10.50
C SER A 175 10.58 9.56 10.99
N VAL A 176 9.62 8.63 11.04
CA VAL A 176 8.28 8.80 11.62
C VAL A 176 7.96 7.70 12.64
N GLY A 177 6.97 7.97 13.50
CA GLY A 177 6.57 7.08 14.60
C GLY A 177 6.60 7.80 15.94
N SER A 178 6.71 7.04 17.02
CA SER A 178 6.96 7.54 18.37
C SER A 178 8.37 8.13 18.48
N LYS A 179 8.62 9.00 19.47
CA LYS A 179 9.89 9.74 19.58
C LYS A 179 11.13 8.83 19.65
N GLU A 180 10.97 7.64 20.23
CA GLU A 180 12.01 6.64 20.45
C GLU A 180 12.39 5.86 19.19
N GLU A 181 11.59 6.01 18.13
CA GLU A 181 11.75 5.36 16.83
C GLU A 181 12.56 6.21 15.85
N TYR A 182 13.12 7.33 16.31
CA TYR A 182 14.04 8.14 15.52
C TYR A 182 15.28 7.31 15.13
N VAL A 183 15.67 7.42 13.86
CA VAL A 183 16.90 6.84 13.31
C VAL A 183 17.90 7.97 13.07
N GLU A 184 19.09 7.84 13.66
CA GLU A 184 20.14 8.85 13.58
C GLU A 184 20.54 9.15 12.13
N GLY A 185 20.88 10.41 11.85
CA GLY A 185 21.21 10.88 10.51
C GLY A 185 20.03 11.14 9.57
N THR A 186 18.78 10.97 10.03
CA THR A 186 17.57 11.29 9.25
C THR A 186 16.91 12.60 9.71
N VAL A 187 16.05 13.19 8.88
CA VAL A 187 15.19 14.29 9.35
C VAL A 187 14.19 13.76 10.38
N ASN A 188 14.18 14.32 11.59
CA ASN A 188 13.29 13.85 12.64
C ASN A 188 11.85 14.35 12.45
N LYS A 189 10.93 13.44 12.12
CA LYS A 189 9.46 13.65 12.09
C LYS A 189 8.73 12.69 13.03
N THR A 190 9.41 12.19 14.06
CA THR A 190 8.80 11.38 15.11
C THR A 190 8.02 12.25 16.10
N GLY A 191 7.12 11.64 16.88
CA GLY A 191 6.28 12.32 17.85
C GLY A 191 5.10 13.11 17.26
N LEU A 192 4.86 12.98 15.95
CA LEU A 192 3.66 13.53 15.30
C LEU A 192 2.41 12.75 15.71
N THR A 193 1.23 13.36 15.51
CA THR A 193 -0.04 12.62 15.57
C THR A 193 -0.09 11.56 14.47
N LEU A 194 -0.90 10.53 14.65
CA LEU A 194 -1.04 9.45 13.67
C LEU A 194 -1.34 9.99 12.27
N LEU A 195 -2.39 10.81 12.11
CA LEU A 195 -2.77 11.33 10.79
C LEU A 195 -1.68 12.22 10.15
N SER A 196 -0.91 12.96 10.96
CA SER A 196 0.24 13.72 10.46
C SER A 196 1.40 12.82 10.02
N SER A 197 1.70 11.76 10.75
CA SER A 197 2.67 10.74 10.30
C SER A 197 2.21 10.08 9.01
N LEU A 198 0.92 9.75 8.89
CA LEU A 198 0.35 9.21 7.65
C LEU A 198 0.45 10.21 6.49
N GLY A 199 0.35 11.51 6.76
CA GLY A 199 0.60 12.56 5.78
C GLY A 199 2.01 12.56 5.23
N VAL A 200 3.00 12.43 6.11
CA VAL A 200 4.42 12.30 5.72
C VAL A 200 4.68 11.02 4.95
N ILE A 201 4.04 9.90 5.33
CA ILE A 201 4.13 8.63 4.60
C ILE A 201 3.50 8.77 3.21
N LYS A 202 2.30 9.37 3.10
CA LYS A 202 1.59 9.56 1.83
C LYS A 202 2.40 10.40 0.82
N SER A 203 3.22 11.33 1.30
CA SER A 203 4.01 12.22 0.44
C SER A 203 5.40 11.70 0.06
N CYS A 204 5.79 10.51 0.53
CA CYS A 204 7.10 9.94 0.24
C CYS A 204 7.13 9.09 -1.02
N LYS A 205 8.33 8.88 -1.60
CA LYS A 205 8.49 7.98 -2.75
C LYS A 205 8.52 6.51 -2.33
N VAL A 206 9.18 6.19 -1.22
CA VAL A 206 9.25 4.84 -0.64
C VAL A 206 9.19 4.90 0.87
N PHE A 207 8.37 4.04 1.48
CA PHE A 207 8.32 3.83 2.92
C PHE A 207 9.10 2.58 3.33
N LEU A 208 9.94 2.67 4.36
CA LEU A 208 10.68 1.55 4.94
C LEU A 208 10.26 1.35 6.39
N SER A 209 9.90 0.12 6.76
CA SER A 209 9.46 -0.17 8.13
C SER A 209 9.64 -1.63 8.54
N ASN A 210 9.47 -1.92 9.83
CA ASN A 210 9.22 -3.28 10.30
C ASN A 210 7.73 -3.64 10.16
N ASP A 211 7.38 -4.91 10.38
CA ASP A 211 5.99 -5.40 10.48
C ASP A 211 5.27 -4.78 11.71
N SER A 212 4.76 -3.56 11.50
CA SER A 212 4.07 -2.71 12.46
C SER A 212 2.78 -2.12 11.87
N GLY A 213 2.07 -1.33 12.68
CA GLY A 213 0.84 -0.65 12.23
C GLY A 213 1.02 0.24 11.00
N LEU A 214 2.11 1.01 10.93
CA LEU A 214 2.32 1.98 9.85
C LEU A 214 2.64 1.34 8.50
N TYR A 215 3.18 0.12 8.51
CA TYR A 215 3.34 -0.71 7.31
C TYR A 215 1.99 -1.00 6.63
N HIS A 216 0.98 -1.38 7.41
CA HIS A 216 -0.37 -1.57 6.89
C HIS A 216 -0.96 -0.26 6.38
N CYS A 217 -0.74 0.85 7.10
CA CYS A 217 -1.20 2.17 6.65
C CYS A 217 -0.56 2.56 5.31
N ALA A 218 0.74 2.31 5.10
CA ALA A 218 1.39 2.62 3.83
C ALA A 218 0.73 1.91 2.65
N ASN A 219 0.23 0.68 2.84
CA ASN A 219 -0.52 -0.02 1.80
C ASN A 219 -1.92 0.56 1.57
N ALA A 220 -2.62 0.99 2.62
CA ALA A 220 -3.89 1.70 2.49
C ALA A 220 -3.71 3.08 1.84
N LEU A 221 -2.55 3.73 2.01
CA LEU A 221 -2.19 4.98 1.34
C LEU A 221 -1.62 4.78 -0.07
N GLU A 222 -1.56 3.54 -0.54
CA GLU A 222 -0.99 3.15 -1.83
C GLU A 222 0.48 3.57 -2.02
N VAL A 223 1.22 3.64 -0.91
CA VAL A 223 2.62 4.04 -0.89
C VAL A 223 3.51 2.82 -1.15
N PRO A 224 4.40 2.88 -2.15
CA PRO A 224 5.44 1.87 -2.38
C PRO A 224 6.25 1.66 -1.10
N ASN A 225 6.35 0.43 -0.62
CA ASN A 225 7.00 0.18 0.65
C ASN A 225 7.88 -1.07 0.66
N VAL A 226 8.85 -1.06 1.55
CA VAL A 226 9.72 -2.17 1.92
C VAL A 226 9.45 -2.47 3.39
N VAL A 227 9.20 -3.73 3.71
CA VAL A 227 8.91 -4.17 5.08
C VAL A 227 9.91 -5.24 5.51
N ILE A 228 10.45 -5.08 6.72
CA ILE A 228 11.37 -6.04 7.33
C ILE A 228 10.58 -6.91 8.32
N PHE A 229 10.49 -8.19 7.99
CA PHE A 229 9.93 -9.22 8.86
C PHE A 229 11.05 -9.90 9.63
N THR A 230 10.94 -9.86 10.96
CA THR A 230 11.83 -10.56 11.88
C THR A 230 11.14 -11.80 12.45
N ALA A 231 10.68 -11.81 13.70
CA ALA A 231 10.15 -13.05 14.27
C ALA A 231 8.65 -13.31 13.97
N THR A 232 7.96 -12.36 13.34
CA THR A 232 6.53 -12.47 13.03
C THR A 232 6.26 -13.31 11.79
N SER A 233 5.02 -13.80 11.66
CA SER A 233 4.60 -14.60 10.51
C SER A 233 4.26 -13.71 9.32
N ILE A 234 5.03 -13.83 8.24
CA ILE A 234 4.69 -13.23 6.94
C ILE A 234 3.31 -13.72 6.49
N LYS A 235 3.05 -15.03 6.56
CA LYS A 235 1.79 -15.65 6.13
C LYS A 235 0.57 -15.05 6.85
N LYS A 236 0.72 -14.66 8.12
CA LYS A 236 -0.33 -14.03 8.91
C LYS A 236 -0.49 -12.53 8.61
N ASN A 237 0.59 -11.78 8.53
CA ASN A 237 0.52 -10.31 8.48
C ASN A 237 0.66 -9.73 7.06
N TYR A 238 0.91 -10.57 6.05
CA TYR A 238 0.93 -10.20 4.64
C TYR A 238 -0.23 -10.87 3.89
N ASP A 239 -0.90 -10.06 3.07
CA ASP A 239 -1.91 -10.48 2.11
C ASP A 239 -1.59 -9.78 0.80
N LYS A 240 -1.28 -10.53 -0.26
CA LYS A 240 -0.86 -9.97 -1.55
C LYS A 240 -1.87 -9.01 -2.18
N ARG A 241 -3.16 -9.12 -1.85
CA ARG A 241 -4.21 -8.29 -2.44
C ARG A 241 -4.25 -6.93 -1.76
N PHE A 242 -4.21 -6.90 -0.42
CA PHE A 242 -4.16 -5.66 0.34
C PHE A 242 -2.77 -5.02 0.35
N HIS A 243 -1.72 -5.82 0.56
CA HIS A 243 -0.32 -5.40 0.66
C HIS A 243 0.42 -5.39 -0.70
N ARG A 244 -0.29 -5.05 -1.77
CA ARG A 244 0.23 -5.11 -3.16
C ARG A 244 1.36 -4.12 -3.46
N TYR A 245 1.57 -3.13 -2.61
CA TYR A 245 2.62 -2.13 -2.76
C TYR A 245 3.92 -2.52 -2.05
N THR A 246 3.95 -3.69 -1.40
CA THR A 246 5.02 -4.11 -0.50
C THR A 246 6.08 -4.97 -1.19
N THR A 247 7.34 -4.69 -0.88
CA THR A 247 8.46 -5.63 -1.02
C THR A 247 8.82 -6.15 0.37
N ILE A 248 8.86 -7.48 0.54
CA ILE A 248 9.12 -8.13 1.84
C ILE A 248 10.59 -8.50 1.93
N ILE A 249 11.21 -8.20 3.07
CA ILE A 249 12.55 -8.67 3.43
C ILE A 249 12.45 -9.46 4.73
N GLY A 250 13.08 -10.62 4.77
CA GLY A 250 13.10 -11.47 5.96
C GLY A 250 14.12 -12.59 5.81
N ARG A 251 14.40 -13.26 6.93
CA ARG A 251 15.26 -14.44 7.01
C ARG A 251 14.42 -15.72 6.95
N ASP A 252 13.77 -15.94 5.82
CA ASP A 252 12.89 -17.10 5.63
C ASP A 252 13.68 -18.42 5.49
N ASP A 253 15.01 -18.32 5.38
CA ASP A 253 15.97 -19.41 5.51
C ASP A 253 16.06 -20.01 6.92
N LEU A 254 15.57 -19.30 7.94
CA LEU A 254 15.61 -19.79 9.32
C LEU A 254 14.41 -20.69 9.64
N GLU A 255 14.68 -21.97 9.89
CA GLU A 255 13.68 -22.93 10.39
C GLU A 255 13.02 -22.50 11.71
N CYS A 256 13.66 -21.57 12.43
CA CYS A 256 13.13 -21.09 13.69
C CYS A 256 11.91 -20.15 13.53
N ARG A 257 11.68 -19.63 12.33
CA ARG A 257 10.62 -18.66 12.01
C ARG A 257 9.36 -19.35 11.46
N PRO A 258 8.17 -18.78 11.74
CA PRO A 258 7.92 -17.67 12.65
C PRO A 258 7.90 -18.09 14.13
N CYS A 259 8.29 -17.19 15.03
CA CYS A 259 8.23 -17.44 16.48
C CYS A 259 6.88 -17.04 17.11
N GLN A 260 6.03 -16.35 16.35
CA GLN A 260 4.76 -15.80 16.82
C GLN A 260 3.85 -16.87 17.43
N LYS A 261 3.35 -16.65 18.65
CA LYS A 261 2.53 -17.60 19.44
C LYS A 261 3.19 -18.96 19.73
N GLY A 262 4.47 -19.15 19.43
CA GLY A 262 5.25 -20.35 19.78
C GLY A 262 6.03 -20.18 21.08
N ARG A 263 6.65 -21.26 21.58
CA ARG A 263 7.50 -21.24 22.80
C ARG A 263 8.61 -20.17 22.74
N ARG A 264 9.15 -19.93 21.54
CA ARG A 264 10.21 -18.93 21.28
C ARG A 264 9.73 -17.48 21.30
N TRP A 265 8.43 -17.21 21.45
CA TRP A 265 7.92 -15.85 21.61
C TRP A 265 8.33 -15.29 22.98
N LEU A 266 9.26 -14.33 22.99
CA LEU A 266 9.70 -13.55 24.16
C LEU A 266 10.45 -14.29 25.28
N LYS A 267 10.62 -15.62 25.23
CA LYS A 267 11.22 -16.38 26.35
C LYS A 267 12.53 -17.10 26.02
N ASP A 268 12.61 -17.75 24.86
CA ASP A 268 13.67 -18.77 24.63
C ASP A 268 14.66 -18.43 23.50
N CYS A 269 14.60 -17.23 22.91
CA CYS A 269 15.49 -16.83 21.82
C CYS A 269 16.79 -16.21 22.35
N LYS A 270 17.94 -16.80 22.00
CA LYS A 270 19.28 -16.33 22.43
C LYS A 270 20.07 -15.61 21.33
N THR A 271 19.81 -15.92 20.06
CA THR A 271 20.66 -15.49 18.94
C THR A 271 20.10 -14.29 18.18
N TRP A 272 18.77 -14.14 18.12
CA TRP A 272 18.09 -13.09 17.36
C TRP A 272 18.50 -13.02 15.88
N ASP A 273 18.87 -14.16 15.29
CA ASP A 273 19.34 -14.25 13.89
C ASP A 273 18.33 -13.66 12.89
N CYS A 274 17.04 -13.74 13.20
CA CYS A 274 15.97 -13.14 12.41
C CYS A 274 16.05 -11.61 12.27
N GLN A 275 16.78 -10.94 13.15
CA GLN A 275 17.05 -9.49 13.13
C GLN A 275 18.33 -9.16 12.37
N GLN A 276 19.19 -10.16 12.11
CA GLN A 276 20.44 -10.04 11.37
C GLN A 276 20.16 -10.14 9.86
N VAL A 277 19.38 -9.18 9.37
CA VAL A 277 19.24 -8.91 7.93
C VAL A 277 20.35 -7.93 7.54
N ASP A 278 21.02 -8.20 6.43
CA ASP A 278 22.09 -7.33 5.93
C ASP A 278 21.53 -5.94 5.52
N PRO A 279 22.07 -4.84 6.06
CA PRO A 279 21.70 -3.48 5.65
C PRO A 279 21.79 -3.23 4.15
N GLN A 280 22.76 -3.85 3.47
CA GLN A 280 22.96 -3.69 2.04
C GLN A 280 21.75 -4.19 1.25
N VAL A 281 21.20 -5.36 1.65
CA VAL A 281 19.98 -5.94 1.03
C VAL A 281 18.78 -5.01 1.22
N VAL A 282 18.65 -4.40 2.41
CA VAL A 282 17.56 -3.44 2.69
C VAL A 282 17.70 -2.18 1.84
N TYR A 283 18.91 -1.61 1.78
CA TYR A 283 19.21 -0.45 0.95
C TYR A 283 18.90 -0.70 -0.53
N GLU A 284 19.35 -1.83 -1.07
CA GLU A 284 19.12 -2.21 -2.47
C GLU A 284 17.63 -2.33 -2.78
N ALA A 285 16.86 -2.99 -1.91
CA ALA A 285 15.42 -3.12 -2.09
C ALA A 285 14.70 -1.76 -2.08
N VAL A 286 15.11 -0.84 -1.19
CA VAL A 286 14.56 0.53 -1.15
C VAL A 286 14.88 1.29 -2.43
N MET A 287 16.13 1.23 -2.89
CA MET A 287 16.57 1.88 -4.13
C MET A 287 15.87 1.31 -5.36
N GLU A 288 15.76 -0.02 -5.46
CA GLU A 288 15.04 -0.69 -6.54
C GLU A 288 13.57 -0.26 -6.56
N LYS A 289 12.91 -0.24 -5.39
CA LYS A 289 11.52 0.20 -5.27
C LYS A 289 11.35 1.63 -5.75
N LYS A 290 12.21 2.55 -5.29
CA LYS A 290 12.17 3.97 -5.69
C LYS A 290 12.35 4.13 -7.19
N LEU A 291 13.33 3.44 -7.78
CA LEU A 291 13.62 3.53 -9.21
C LEU A 291 12.47 2.97 -10.07
N LYS A 292 11.84 1.87 -9.66
CA LYS A 292 10.66 1.32 -10.35
C LYS A 292 9.50 2.32 -10.38
N GLU A 293 9.26 3.01 -9.27
CA GLU A 293 8.17 3.99 -9.17
C GLU A 293 8.47 5.27 -9.96
N GLU A 294 9.72 5.74 -9.96
CA GLU A 294 10.13 6.86 -10.81
C GLU A 294 9.99 6.54 -12.31
N LYS A 295 10.26 5.29 -12.73
CA LYS A 295 10.00 4.83 -14.10
C LYS A 295 8.51 4.83 -14.44
N LYS A 296 7.66 4.25 -13.58
CA LYS A 296 6.20 4.24 -13.78
C LYS A 296 5.63 5.65 -13.90
N VAL A 297 6.10 6.59 -13.07
CA VAL A 297 5.66 8.00 -13.14
C VAL A 297 6.11 8.65 -14.44
N LYS A 298 7.34 8.39 -14.91
CA LYS A 298 7.82 8.89 -16.21
C LYS A 298 7.04 8.31 -17.39
N GLU A 299 6.73 7.02 -17.36
CA GLU A 299 5.92 6.35 -18.39
C GLU A 299 4.48 6.90 -18.41
N LYS A 300 3.85 7.08 -17.25
CA LYS A 300 2.52 7.72 -17.15
C LYS A 300 2.52 9.17 -17.62
N LYS A 301 3.63 9.91 -17.41
CA LYS A 301 3.80 11.29 -17.91
C LYS A 301 4.11 11.36 -19.40
N ASN A 302 4.43 10.23 -20.03
CA ASN A 302 4.68 10.13 -21.47
C ASN A 302 3.63 9.21 -22.13
N PRO A 303 2.32 9.57 -22.04
CA PRO A 303 1.22 8.78 -22.57
C PRO A 303 1.39 8.63 -24.08
N MET A 304 1.83 7.44 -24.48
CA MET A 304 2.11 7.11 -25.87
C MET A 304 1.04 6.13 -26.37
N LYS A 305 0.40 6.47 -27.49
CA LYS A 305 -0.56 5.62 -28.20
C LYS A 305 0.02 5.18 -29.53
N GLN A 306 0.14 3.87 -29.74
CA GLN A 306 0.48 3.34 -31.06
C GLN A 306 -0.71 3.57 -32.00
N LEU A 307 -0.46 4.26 -33.11
CA LEU A 307 -1.48 4.57 -34.11
C LEU A 307 -1.56 3.49 -35.21
N GLY A 308 -0.48 2.74 -35.40
CA GLY A 308 -0.41 1.60 -36.34
C GLY A 308 0.74 1.73 -37.34
N LEU A 309 0.82 0.75 -38.24
CA LEU A 309 1.84 0.69 -39.29
C LEU A 309 1.38 1.43 -40.55
N TYR A 310 2.26 2.23 -41.14
CA TYR A 310 2.06 2.88 -42.42
C TYR A 310 3.04 2.36 -43.46
N THR A 311 2.54 1.92 -44.61
CA THR A 311 3.38 1.52 -45.76
C THR A 311 3.46 2.67 -46.75
N ALA A 312 4.67 3.22 -46.94
CA ALA A 312 4.93 4.24 -47.92
C ALA A 312 4.83 3.70 -49.35
N LYS A 313 4.66 4.58 -50.34
CA LYS A 313 4.65 4.20 -51.77
C LYS A 313 5.91 3.45 -52.23
N SER A 314 7.03 3.65 -51.54
CA SER A 314 8.30 2.94 -51.75
C SER A 314 8.29 1.48 -51.28
N GLY A 315 7.22 1.03 -50.63
CA GLY A 315 7.15 -0.28 -49.95
C GLY A 315 7.72 -0.27 -48.52
N ARG A 316 8.33 0.84 -48.07
CA ARG A 316 8.89 0.96 -46.72
C ARG A 316 7.79 1.12 -45.67
N MET A 317 7.88 0.36 -44.59
CA MET A 317 6.96 0.47 -43.47
C MET A 317 7.48 1.38 -42.37
N TYR A 318 6.58 2.13 -41.73
CA TYR A 318 6.87 3.01 -40.60
C TYR A 318 5.87 2.73 -39.48
N ASP A 319 6.32 2.75 -38.23
CA ASP A 319 5.45 2.68 -37.05
C ASP A 319 5.04 4.11 -36.64
N LEU A 320 3.74 4.38 -36.58
CA LEU A 320 3.20 5.68 -36.21
C LEU A 320 2.84 5.68 -34.73
N ILE A 321 3.39 6.65 -34.02
CA ILE A 321 3.26 6.79 -32.57
C ILE A 321 2.72 8.17 -32.25
N TYR A 322 1.74 8.27 -31.36
CA TYR A 322 1.23 9.53 -30.82
C TYR A 322 1.63 9.71 -29.36
N TRP A 323 2.21 10.86 -29.05
CA TRP A 323 2.56 11.31 -27.71
C TRP A 323 1.49 12.30 -27.25
N GLU A 324 0.58 11.85 -26.38
CA GLU A 324 -0.63 12.59 -26.00
C GLU A 324 -0.32 13.83 -25.15
N ASP A 325 0.76 13.80 -24.37
CA ASP A 325 1.21 14.89 -23.50
C ASP A 325 1.73 16.11 -24.26
N ILE A 326 2.31 15.89 -25.43
CA ILE A 326 2.92 16.94 -26.25
C ILE A 326 2.26 17.13 -27.62
N GLY A 327 1.18 16.39 -27.89
CA GLY A 327 0.43 16.44 -29.15
C GLY A 327 1.31 16.12 -30.37
N LEU A 328 2.27 15.19 -30.22
CA LEU A 328 3.27 14.87 -31.23
C LEU A 328 2.98 13.51 -31.86
N VAL A 329 2.94 13.42 -33.19
CA VAL A 329 3.04 12.13 -33.90
C VAL A 329 4.46 11.96 -34.42
N GLU A 330 5.02 10.78 -34.22
CA GLU A 330 6.30 10.35 -34.77
C GLU A 330 6.12 9.16 -35.70
N ALA A 331 6.94 9.12 -36.76
CA ALA A 331 7.09 7.96 -37.61
C ALA A 331 8.46 7.34 -37.34
N ILE A 332 8.47 6.13 -36.78
CA ILE A 332 9.70 5.37 -36.49
C ILE A 332 9.95 4.40 -37.64
N GLY A 333 11.13 4.48 -38.27
CA GLY A 333 11.47 3.60 -39.39
C GLY A 333 12.43 4.22 -40.42
N PRO A 334 12.53 3.63 -41.62
CA PRO A 334 11.75 2.50 -42.10
C PRO A 334 12.06 1.20 -41.35
N LEU A 335 11.06 0.32 -41.19
CA LEU A 335 11.22 -1.00 -40.60
C LEU A 335 12.14 -1.85 -41.50
N PRO A 336 13.17 -2.50 -40.94
CA PRO A 336 14.08 -3.34 -41.71
C PRO A 336 13.34 -4.54 -42.30
N GLU A 337 13.79 -5.03 -43.45
CA GLU A 337 13.33 -6.30 -43.98
C GLU A 337 13.63 -7.43 -42.99
N PRO A 338 12.79 -8.50 -42.96
CA PRO A 338 12.99 -9.63 -42.05
C PRO A 338 14.42 -10.18 -42.17
N GLY A 339 15.23 -10.04 -41.11
CA GLY A 339 16.62 -10.51 -41.05
C GLY A 339 17.70 -9.44 -40.83
N TYR A 340 17.38 -8.14 -40.91
CA TYR A 340 18.35 -7.06 -40.65
C TYR A 340 18.10 -6.36 -39.30
N GLY A 341 19.02 -6.53 -38.35
CA GLY A 341 18.99 -5.86 -37.04
C GLY A 341 19.71 -4.52 -37.05
N GLY A 342 18.99 -3.42 -37.29
CA GLY A 342 19.50 -2.05 -37.17
C GLY A 342 18.78 -1.26 -36.08
N ALA A 343 19.48 -0.33 -35.41
CA ALA A 343 18.88 0.57 -34.44
C ALA A 343 17.84 1.49 -35.11
N ARG A 344 16.66 1.62 -34.49
CA ARG A 344 15.54 2.44 -34.96
C ARG A 344 15.71 3.88 -34.47
N GLY A 345 15.35 4.86 -35.30
CA GLY A 345 15.28 6.28 -34.94
C GLY A 345 14.04 6.95 -35.51
N THR A 346 13.70 8.12 -34.98
CA THR A 346 12.60 8.95 -35.49
C THR A 346 12.92 9.40 -36.91
N ALA A 347 12.11 8.98 -37.89
CA ALA A 347 12.25 9.40 -39.29
C ALA A 347 11.60 10.77 -39.53
N PHE A 348 10.45 10.99 -38.89
CA PHE A 348 9.68 12.21 -38.97
C PHE A 348 8.95 12.46 -37.66
N SER A 349 8.71 13.74 -37.37
CA SER A 349 7.86 14.18 -36.27
C SER A 349 6.96 15.34 -36.72
N VAL A 350 5.75 15.39 -36.18
CA VAL A 350 4.73 16.41 -36.44
C VAL A 350 3.98 16.72 -35.15
N LYS A 351 3.94 17.99 -34.74
CA LYS A 351 2.96 18.46 -33.77
C LYS A 351 1.69 18.85 -34.50
N ALA A 352 0.52 18.42 -34.02
CA ALA A 352 -0.76 18.93 -34.51
C ALA A 352 -1.80 18.96 -33.39
N ASN A 353 -2.90 19.67 -33.65
CA ASN A 353 -3.97 19.87 -32.68
C ASN A 353 -4.92 18.66 -32.60
N SER A 354 -4.80 17.71 -33.53
CA SER A 354 -5.56 16.45 -33.53
C SER A 354 -4.71 15.29 -34.07
N ILE A 355 -5.05 14.06 -33.67
CA ILE A 355 -4.39 12.82 -34.13
C ILE A 355 -4.51 12.70 -35.65
N GLU A 356 -5.69 12.98 -36.21
CA GLU A 356 -5.98 12.85 -37.65
C GLU A 356 -5.15 13.84 -38.49
N GLU A 357 -5.03 15.09 -38.05
CA GLU A 357 -4.21 16.11 -38.71
C GLU A 357 -2.71 15.73 -38.67
N ALA A 358 -2.24 15.28 -37.52
CA ALA A 358 -0.84 14.85 -37.37
C ALA A 358 -0.53 13.61 -38.22
N GLN A 359 -1.44 12.63 -38.27
CA GLN A 359 -1.33 11.45 -39.13
C GLN A 359 -1.27 11.82 -40.61
N ASN A 360 -2.18 12.66 -41.08
CA ASN A 360 -2.21 13.09 -42.48
C ASN A 360 -0.92 13.84 -42.85
N SER A 361 -0.45 14.74 -41.97
CA SER A 361 0.77 15.50 -42.17
C SER A 361 2.02 14.61 -42.19
N ILE A 362 2.12 13.61 -41.29
CA ILE A 362 3.27 12.71 -41.25
C ILE A 362 3.29 11.75 -42.46
N ILE A 363 2.13 11.26 -42.88
CA ILE A 363 1.97 10.45 -44.11
C ILE A 363 2.41 11.25 -45.35
N LEU A 364 2.03 12.52 -45.45
CA LEU A 364 2.46 13.41 -46.53
C LEU A 364 3.98 13.60 -46.53
N LYS A 365 4.61 13.79 -45.35
CA LYS A 365 6.07 13.89 -45.23
C LYS A 365 6.78 12.61 -45.68
N ILE A 366 6.29 11.45 -45.25
CA ILE A 366 6.81 10.14 -45.66
C ILE A 366 6.72 9.99 -47.18
N ASN A 367 5.53 10.21 -47.77
CA ASN A 367 5.31 10.06 -49.20
C ASN A 367 6.09 11.07 -50.05
N ARG A 368 6.32 12.30 -49.57
CA ARG A 368 7.15 13.29 -50.28
C ARG A 368 8.63 12.90 -50.33
N ARG A 369 9.14 12.27 -49.26
CA ARG A 369 10.52 11.78 -49.23
C ARG A 369 10.67 10.54 -50.11
N ASP A 370 9.74 9.60 -49.96
CA ASP A 370 9.84 8.28 -50.58
C ASP A 370 9.32 8.24 -52.04
N GLY A 371 8.51 9.22 -52.46
CA GLY A 371 8.03 9.37 -53.84
C GLY A 371 8.93 10.23 -54.75
N LYS A 372 10.10 10.67 -54.28
CA LYS A 372 11.14 11.35 -55.07
C LYS A 372 12.20 10.39 -55.61
N ARG A 373 11.97 9.09 -55.55
CA ARG A 373 12.86 8.05 -56.08
C ARG A 373 12.21 7.30 -57.22
#